data_AF-A0A7S1MVS6-F1
#
_entry.id   AF-A0A7S1MVS6-F1
#
_cell.length_a   1.000
_cell.length_b   1.000
_cell.length_c   1.000
_cell.angle_alpha   90.00
_cell.angle_beta   90.00
_cell.angle_gamma   90.00
#
_symmetry.space_group_name_H-M   'P 1'
#
loop_
_entity.id
_entity.type
_entity.pdbx_description
1 polymer ?
#
loop_
_entity_poly.entity_id
_entity_poly.type
_entity_poly.pdbx_seq_one_letter_code
_entity_poly.pdbx_strand_id
1 'polypeptide(L)'
;TGEYVAGGKKADEIVARMLKKAPADRLKLLRESSNPQAQFLWAILRDSFHYAAVHLNTVADTAREIDFAMRWGFGSQQGPFELWQAAGWKQVAEWIADDIAAGKALSSAPLPAWVSEGPVAEAGGVHTPQGSWSAAEGTFKPRSELPVYQRQAFRESLLGTGAADPLKSGTELFKNDEVRVWTLDGKVVIASITAKLHLISPAVTEGLLKAVEIAEGQYQGLVIWSPDDVFSAGANLESLMPVFMKMGSKGIAPEEK
;
A
#
# COMPACT_ATOMS: atom_id res chain seq x y z
N THR A 1 -25.21 -28.56 -5.80
CA THR A 1 -25.60 -29.59 -4.82
C THR A 1 -25.94 -29.03 -3.45
N GLY A 2 -25.59 -27.78 -3.08
CA GLY A 2 -26.05 -27.18 -1.81
C GLY A 2 -25.54 -27.86 -0.54
N GLU A 3 -24.74 -28.91 -0.68
CA GLU A 3 -24.09 -29.62 0.41
C GLU A 3 -22.90 -28.81 0.92
N TYR A 4 -22.77 -28.75 2.25
CA TYR A 4 -21.69 -28.08 2.92
C TYR A 4 -20.34 -28.72 2.56
N VAL A 5 -19.41 -27.90 2.07
CA VAL A 5 -18.02 -28.30 1.84
C VAL A 5 -17.18 -27.82 3.01
N ALA A 6 -16.46 -28.73 3.66
CA ALA A 6 -15.56 -28.37 4.76
C ALA A 6 -14.49 -27.36 4.29
N GLY A 7 -14.35 -26.27 5.06
CA GLY A 7 -13.30 -25.27 4.86
C GLY A 7 -11.89 -25.77 5.23
N GLY A 8 -10.90 -24.90 5.10
CA GLY A 8 -9.52 -25.17 5.53
C GLY A 8 -8.59 -25.74 4.45
N LYS A 9 -9.06 -25.86 3.20
CA LYS A 9 -8.18 -26.16 2.07
C LYS A 9 -7.23 -24.99 1.82
N LYS A 10 -5.97 -25.31 1.49
CA LYS A 10 -4.98 -24.32 1.06
C LYS A 10 -5.13 -24.06 -0.43
N ALA A 11 -4.79 -22.84 -0.85
CA ALA A 11 -4.66 -22.53 -2.27
C ALA A 11 -3.56 -23.39 -2.90
N ASP A 12 -3.70 -23.66 -4.19
CA ASP A 12 -2.69 -24.37 -4.96
C ASP A 12 -1.37 -23.59 -4.91
N GLU A 13 -0.25 -24.29 -4.72
CA GLU A 13 1.05 -23.64 -4.57
C GLU A 13 1.42 -22.74 -5.75
N ILE A 14 1.03 -23.13 -6.96
CA ILE A 14 1.29 -22.34 -8.16
C ILE A 14 0.58 -20.97 -8.09
N VAL A 15 -0.66 -20.95 -7.60
CA VAL A 15 -1.44 -19.72 -7.41
C VAL A 15 -0.85 -18.88 -6.29
N ALA A 16 -0.45 -19.51 -5.18
CA ALA A 16 0.24 -18.81 -4.09
C ALA A 16 1.55 -18.14 -4.55
N ARG A 17 2.27 -18.73 -5.51
CA ARG A 17 3.47 -18.13 -6.13
C ARG A 17 3.10 -16.98 -7.08
N MET A 18 2.03 -17.11 -7.87
CA MET A 18 1.53 -16.03 -8.75
C MET A 18 1.18 -14.78 -7.93
N LEU A 19 0.51 -14.95 -6.78
CA LEU A 19 0.06 -13.83 -5.94
C LEU A 19 1.20 -12.99 -5.35
N LYS A 20 2.41 -13.54 -5.27
CA LYS A 20 3.62 -12.84 -4.78
C LYS A 20 4.36 -12.05 -5.87
N LYS A 21 3.93 -12.13 -7.12
CA LYS A 21 4.54 -11.40 -8.24
C LYS A 21 4.08 -9.94 -8.25
N ALA A 22 4.86 -9.10 -8.94
CA ALA A 22 4.48 -7.71 -9.20
C ALA A 22 3.13 -7.65 -9.94
N PRO A 23 2.36 -6.55 -9.80
CA PRO A 23 1.00 -6.45 -10.33
C PRO A 23 0.85 -6.88 -11.80
N ALA A 24 1.72 -6.41 -12.70
CA ALA A 24 1.67 -6.75 -14.13
C ALA A 24 1.82 -8.26 -14.38
N ASP A 25 2.88 -8.86 -13.86
CA ASP A 25 3.14 -10.30 -13.98
C ASP A 25 2.04 -11.11 -13.29
N ARG A 26 1.58 -10.68 -12.12
CA ARG A 26 0.53 -11.34 -11.34
C ARG A 26 -0.76 -11.42 -12.15
N LEU A 27 -1.26 -10.30 -12.66
CA LEU A 27 -2.51 -10.29 -13.42
C LEU A 27 -2.39 -11.08 -14.72
N LYS A 28 -1.26 -10.96 -15.42
CA LYS A 28 -0.98 -11.75 -16.62
C LYS A 28 -1.05 -13.25 -16.35
N LEU A 29 -0.32 -13.71 -15.32
CA LEU A 29 -0.29 -15.12 -14.93
C LEU A 29 -1.66 -15.64 -14.52
N LEU A 30 -2.46 -14.83 -13.81
CA LEU A 30 -3.82 -15.22 -13.43
C LEU A 30 -4.74 -15.38 -14.64
N ARG A 31 -4.71 -14.42 -15.59
CA ARG A 31 -5.52 -14.44 -16.80
C ARG A 31 -5.16 -15.59 -17.74
N GLU A 32 -3.88 -15.81 -17.97
CA GLU A 32 -3.38 -16.82 -18.92
C GLU A 32 -3.40 -18.25 -18.36
N SER A 33 -3.69 -18.41 -17.07
CA SER A 33 -3.73 -19.73 -16.44
C SER A 33 -4.95 -20.55 -16.84
N SER A 34 -4.73 -21.86 -17.00
CA SER A 34 -5.81 -22.87 -17.04
C SER A 34 -6.22 -23.37 -15.66
N ASN A 35 -5.57 -22.91 -14.58
CA ASN A 35 -5.92 -23.32 -13.21
C ASN A 35 -7.24 -22.66 -12.78
N PRO A 36 -8.24 -23.42 -12.29
CA PRO A 36 -9.54 -22.87 -11.90
C PRO A 36 -9.48 -21.80 -10.80
N GLN A 37 -8.57 -21.93 -9.83
CA GLN A 37 -8.41 -20.92 -8.77
C GLN A 37 -7.82 -19.62 -9.32
N ALA A 38 -6.87 -19.70 -10.26
CA ALA A 38 -6.31 -18.52 -10.92
C ALA A 38 -7.35 -17.81 -11.80
N GLN A 39 -8.13 -18.56 -12.58
CA GLN A 39 -9.24 -18.03 -13.39
C GLN A 39 -10.31 -17.37 -12.54
N PHE A 40 -10.63 -17.95 -11.39
CA PHE A 40 -11.57 -17.36 -10.43
C PHE A 40 -11.07 -16.01 -9.89
N LEU A 41 -9.80 -15.92 -9.50
CA LEU A 41 -9.21 -14.66 -9.03
C LEU A 41 -9.16 -13.61 -10.14
N TRP A 42 -8.77 -13.99 -11.36
CA TRP A 42 -8.83 -13.08 -12.51
C TRP A 42 -10.24 -12.57 -12.77
N ALA A 43 -11.25 -13.45 -12.74
CA ALA A 43 -12.64 -13.06 -12.96
C ALA A 43 -13.10 -12.00 -11.94
N ILE A 44 -12.84 -12.22 -10.65
CA ILE A 44 -13.18 -11.24 -9.60
C ILE A 44 -12.51 -9.89 -9.87
N LEU A 45 -11.21 -9.90 -10.18
CA LEU A 45 -10.45 -8.67 -10.40
C LEU A 45 -10.95 -7.93 -11.65
N ARG A 46 -11.06 -8.64 -12.79
CA ARG A 46 -11.57 -8.11 -14.06
C ARG A 46 -12.94 -7.48 -13.88
N ASP A 47 -13.88 -8.21 -13.26
CA ASP A 47 -15.25 -7.73 -13.12
C ASP A 47 -15.34 -6.56 -12.12
N SER A 48 -14.46 -6.52 -11.10
CA SER A 48 -14.32 -5.37 -10.20
C SER A 48 -13.80 -4.13 -10.93
N PHE A 49 -12.76 -4.28 -11.77
CA PHE A 49 -12.20 -3.19 -12.57
C PHE A 49 -13.23 -2.66 -13.58
N HIS A 50 -13.90 -3.58 -14.27
CA HIS A 50 -14.94 -3.25 -15.23
C HIS A 50 -16.10 -2.49 -14.56
N TYR A 51 -16.61 -3.01 -13.43
CA TYR A 51 -17.67 -2.37 -12.67
C TYR A 51 -17.25 -0.96 -12.21
N ALA A 52 -16.07 -0.83 -11.62
CA ALA A 52 -15.57 0.46 -11.15
C ALA A 52 -15.46 1.48 -12.29
N ALA A 53 -14.94 1.09 -13.46
CA ALA A 53 -14.83 1.98 -14.61
C ALA A 53 -16.20 2.43 -15.14
N VAL A 54 -17.14 1.50 -15.34
CA VAL A 54 -18.49 1.82 -15.83
C VAL A 54 -19.22 2.78 -14.89
N HIS A 55 -19.08 2.58 -13.58
CA HIS A 55 -19.82 3.36 -12.59
C HIS A 55 -19.12 4.62 -12.09
N LEU A 56 -17.84 4.84 -12.41
CA LEU A 56 -17.05 5.96 -11.91
C LEU A 56 -17.76 7.31 -12.08
N ASN A 57 -18.40 7.55 -13.22
CA ASN A 57 -19.14 8.79 -13.52
C ASN A 57 -20.33 9.06 -12.55
N THR A 58 -20.82 8.03 -11.86
CA THR A 58 -22.08 8.09 -11.10
C THR A 58 -21.90 7.92 -9.59
N VAL A 59 -20.85 7.24 -9.14
CA VAL A 59 -20.71 6.80 -7.73
C VAL A 59 -19.66 7.56 -6.95
N ALA A 60 -18.76 8.29 -7.62
CA ALA A 60 -17.67 9.01 -6.98
C ALA A 60 -17.25 10.23 -7.81
N ASP A 61 -16.64 11.21 -7.15
CA ASP A 61 -16.12 12.39 -7.85
C ASP A 61 -14.86 12.05 -8.66
N THR A 62 -13.97 11.22 -8.12
CA THR A 62 -12.78 10.74 -8.81
C THR A 62 -12.49 9.27 -8.50
N ALA A 63 -11.59 8.67 -9.29
CA ALA A 63 -11.11 7.30 -9.05
C ALA A 63 -10.48 7.13 -7.64
N ARG A 64 -9.94 8.21 -7.06
CA ARG A 64 -9.30 8.19 -5.74
C ARG A 64 -10.27 7.80 -4.63
N GLU A 65 -11.49 8.31 -4.68
CA GLU A 65 -12.47 8.03 -3.64
C GLU A 65 -12.88 6.54 -3.65
N ILE A 66 -12.95 5.91 -4.83
CA ILE A 66 -13.19 4.47 -4.96
C ILE A 66 -12.03 3.68 -4.37
N ASP A 67 -10.80 4.04 -4.71
CA ASP A 67 -9.63 3.31 -4.21
C ASP A 67 -9.46 3.43 -2.70
N PHE A 68 -9.65 4.64 -2.14
CA PHE A 68 -9.64 4.83 -0.69
C PHE A 68 -10.82 4.14 0.01
N ALA A 69 -12.01 4.11 -0.59
CA ALA A 69 -13.13 3.36 -0.04
C ALA A 69 -12.81 1.86 0.05
N MET A 70 -12.12 1.30 -0.94
CA MET A 70 -11.70 -0.10 -0.91
C MET A 70 -10.58 -0.36 0.11
N ARG A 71 -9.60 0.55 0.24
CA ARG A 71 -8.51 0.43 1.20
C ARG A 71 -9.01 0.55 2.64
N TRP A 72 -9.77 1.61 2.95
CA TRP A 72 -10.20 1.91 4.32
C TRP A 72 -11.49 1.20 4.74
N GLY A 73 -12.41 0.96 3.81
CA GLY A 73 -13.70 0.33 4.09
C GLY A 73 -13.65 -1.18 4.09
N PHE A 74 -12.85 -1.77 3.19
CA PHE A 74 -12.79 -3.22 2.98
C PHE A 74 -11.41 -3.84 3.26
N GLY A 75 -10.44 -3.04 3.74
CA GLY A 75 -9.11 -3.52 4.08
C GLY A 75 -8.30 -4.03 2.88
N SER A 76 -8.63 -3.56 1.66
CA SER A 76 -7.85 -3.91 0.48
C SER A 76 -6.47 -3.24 0.53
N GLN A 77 -5.42 -3.93 0.09
CA GLN A 77 -4.08 -3.32 0.04
C GLN A 77 -4.02 -2.18 -1.00
N GLN A 78 -4.68 -2.38 -2.14
CA GLN A 78 -4.78 -1.42 -3.23
C GLN A 78 -6.23 -1.37 -3.70
N GLY A 79 -6.67 -0.21 -4.17
CA GLY A 79 -7.95 -0.09 -4.84
C GLY A 79 -7.96 -0.69 -6.25
N PRO A 80 -9.14 -0.85 -6.87
CA PRO A 80 -9.27 -1.42 -8.21
C PRO A 80 -8.50 -0.62 -9.27
N PHE A 81 -8.52 0.71 -9.20
CA PHE A 81 -7.85 1.54 -10.20
C PHE A 81 -6.35 1.58 -9.99
N GLU A 82 -5.90 1.68 -8.75
CA GLU A 82 -4.49 1.61 -8.38
C GLU A 82 -3.86 0.29 -8.82
N LEU A 83 -4.52 -0.84 -8.57
CA LEU A 83 -4.03 -2.15 -9.02
C LEU A 83 -4.01 -2.26 -10.55
N TRP A 84 -5.07 -1.81 -11.23
CA TRP A 84 -5.12 -1.79 -12.69
C TRP A 84 -3.97 -0.96 -13.26
N GLN A 85 -3.79 0.28 -12.80
CA GLN A 85 -2.72 1.16 -13.23
C GLN A 85 -1.34 0.54 -12.97
N ALA A 86 -1.12 -0.06 -11.79
CA ALA A 86 0.13 -0.73 -11.44
C ALA A 86 0.45 -1.92 -12.35
N ALA A 87 -0.58 -2.59 -12.88
CA ALA A 87 -0.42 -3.74 -13.76
C ALA A 87 -0.25 -3.37 -15.24
N GLY A 88 -0.41 -2.10 -15.60
CA GLY A 88 -0.34 -1.60 -16.97
C GLY A 88 -1.73 -1.30 -17.52
N TRP A 89 -2.08 -0.01 -17.50
CA TRP A 89 -3.44 0.47 -17.82
C TRP A 89 -3.98 -0.04 -19.15
N LYS A 90 -3.27 0.24 -20.25
CA LYS A 90 -3.68 -0.13 -21.60
C LYS A 90 -3.84 -1.64 -21.76
N GLN A 91 -2.86 -2.42 -21.29
CA GLN A 91 -2.87 -3.87 -21.45
C GLN A 91 -4.05 -4.51 -20.71
N VAL A 92 -4.34 -4.06 -19.49
CA VAL A 92 -5.47 -4.58 -18.70
C VAL A 92 -6.81 -4.14 -19.31
N ALA A 93 -6.89 -2.93 -19.88
CA ALA A 93 -8.08 -2.48 -20.61
C ALA A 93 -8.39 -3.40 -21.81
N GLU A 94 -7.37 -3.74 -22.59
CA GLU A 94 -7.47 -4.70 -23.71
C GLU A 94 -7.93 -6.07 -23.22
N TRP A 95 -7.36 -6.59 -22.12
CA TRP A 95 -7.76 -7.87 -21.56
C TRP A 95 -9.21 -7.90 -21.08
N ILE A 96 -9.70 -6.82 -20.48
CA ILE A 96 -11.09 -6.69 -20.06
C ILE A 96 -12.00 -6.66 -21.31
N ALA A 97 -11.64 -5.89 -22.34
CA ALA A 97 -12.40 -5.82 -23.58
C ALA A 97 -12.48 -7.18 -24.30
N ASP A 98 -11.36 -7.91 -24.38
CA ASP A 98 -11.31 -9.27 -24.93
C ASP A 98 -12.26 -10.22 -24.18
N ASP A 99 -12.25 -10.17 -22.84
CA ASP A 99 -13.08 -11.04 -22.01
C ASP A 99 -14.57 -10.65 -22.08
N ILE A 100 -14.90 -9.37 -22.25
CA ILE A 100 -16.28 -8.92 -22.54
C ILE A 100 -16.73 -9.48 -23.90
N ALA A 101 -15.92 -9.33 -24.95
CA ALA A 101 -16.22 -9.83 -26.29
C ALA A 101 -16.36 -11.36 -26.33
N ALA A 102 -15.57 -12.07 -25.51
CA ALA A 102 -15.65 -13.52 -25.36
C ALA A 102 -16.79 -13.99 -24.44
N GLY A 103 -17.60 -13.08 -23.88
CA GLY A 103 -18.72 -13.42 -22.99
C GLY A 103 -18.30 -13.99 -21.63
N LYS A 104 -17.08 -13.70 -21.17
CA LYS A 104 -16.52 -14.17 -19.90
C LYS A 104 -16.76 -13.22 -18.73
N ALA A 105 -17.00 -11.95 -19.02
CA ALA A 105 -17.32 -10.93 -18.01
C ALA A 105 -18.75 -11.09 -17.48
N LEU A 106 -19.00 -10.62 -16.25
CA LEU A 106 -20.34 -10.65 -15.64
C LEU A 106 -21.37 -9.77 -16.38
N SER A 107 -20.90 -8.76 -17.12
CA SER A 107 -21.72 -7.82 -17.88
C SER A 107 -21.13 -7.62 -19.27
N SER A 108 -22.00 -7.42 -20.27
CA SER A 108 -21.63 -7.09 -21.65
C SER A 108 -21.52 -5.58 -21.90
N ALA A 109 -21.68 -4.74 -20.86
CA ALA A 109 -21.45 -3.30 -20.99
C ALA A 109 -20.03 -3.05 -21.53
N PRO A 110 -19.85 -2.10 -22.47
CA PRO A 110 -18.51 -1.76 -22.94
C PRO A 110 -17.75 -0.97 -21.87
N LEU A 111 -16.42 -1.08 -21.88
CA LEU A 111 -15.59 -0.15 -21.14
C LEU A 111 -15.85 1.29 -21.64
N PRO A 112 -15.94 2.29 -20.74
CA PRO A 112 -16.09 3.68 -21.15
C PRO A 112 -14.93 4.17 -22.02
N ALA A 113 -15.21 5.06 -22.97
CA ALA A 113 -14.21 5.58 -23.91
C ALA A 113 -12.99 6.23 -23.22
N TRP A 114 -13.18 6.86 -22.06
CA TRP A 114 -12.09 7.47 -21.28
C TRP A 114 -11.02 6.47 -20.82
N VAL A 115 -11.33 5.16 -20.82
CA VAL A 115 -10.37 4.11 -20.44
C VAL A 115 -9.33 3.91 -21.55
N SER A 116 -9.76 3.91 -22.82
CA SER A 116 -8.92 3.61 -23.98
C SER A 116 -8.38 4.84 -24.69
N GLU A 117 -8.97 6.00 -24.45
CA GLU A 117 -8.68 7.24 -25.18
C GLU A 117 -8.53 8.44 -24.23
N GLY A 118 -7.85 9.49 -24.71
CA GLY A 118 -7.74 10.76 -24.02
C GLY A 118 -6.76 10.77 -22.83
N PRO A 119 -6.95 11.70 -21.87
CA PRO A 119 -5.93 12.01 -20.87
C PRO A 119 -5.51 10.82 -19.99
N VAL A 120 -6.43 9.91 -19.67
CA VAL A 120 -6.14 8.73 -18.85
C VAL A 120 -5.26 7.73 -19.60
N ALA A 121 -5.58 7.45 -20.86
CA ALA A 121 -4.79 6.55 -21.69
C ALA A 121 -3.39 7.12 -21.97
N GLU A 122 -3.29 8.43 -22.21
CA GLU A 122 -2.02 9.14 -22.41
C GLU A 122 -1.16 9.17 -21.14
N ALA A 123 -1.77 9.36 -19.97
CA ALA A 123 -1.09 9.34 -18.68
C ALA A 123 -0.73 7.92 -18.20
N GLY A 124 -1.28 6.88 -18.84
CA GLY A 124 -1.09 5.49 -18.44
C GLY A 124 -1.83 5.11 -17.15
N GLY A 125 -2.91 5.83 -16.80
CA GLY A 125 -3.72 5.54 -15.61
C GLY A 125 -4.51 6.74 -15.09
N VAL A 126 -5.29 6.50 -14.03
CA VAL A 126 -6.22 7.47 -13.44
C VAL A 126 -5.63 8.26 -12.27
N HIS A 127 -4.43 7.92 -11.80
CA HIS A 127 -3.72 8.66 -10.76
C HIS A 127 -2.42 9.24 -11.31
N THR A 128 -2.29 10.56 -11.23
CA THR A 128 -1.15 11.33 -11.71
C THR A 128 -0.70 12.32 -10.63
N PRO A 129 0.48 12.97 -10.78
CA PRO A 129 0.88 14.04 -9.87
C PRO A 129 -0.09 15.22 -9.86
N GLN A 130 -0.84 15.44 -10.94
CA GLN A 130 -1.82 16.52 -11.05
C GLN A 130 -3.13 16.19 -10.33
N GLY A 131 -3.44 14.90 -10.14
CA GLY A 131 -4.69 14.53 -9.51
C GLY A 131 -5.16 13.12 -9.79
N SER A 132 -6.47 12.92 -9.67
CA SER A 132 -7.12 11.66 -9.99
C SER A 132 -8.31 11.90 -10.91
N TRP A 133 -8.52 10.97 -11.83
CA TRP A 133 -9.50 11.14 -12.91
C TRP A 133 -10.93 11.25 -12.37
N SER A 134 -11.63 12.29 -12.79
CA SER A 134 -13.09 12.44 -12.65
C SER A 134 -13.75 12.10 -13.97
N ALA A 135 -14.47 10.98 -14.03
CA ALA A 135 -15.19 10.60 -15.24
C ALA A 135 -16.38 11.52 -15.55
N ALA A 136 -16.94 12.19 -14.53
CA ALA A 136 -18.04 13.13 -14.70
C ALA A 136 -17.60 14.46 -15.31
N GLU A 137 -16.41 14.95 -14.96
CA GLU A 137 -15.90 16.22 -15.47
C GLU A 137 -14.89 16.07 -16.60
N GLY A 138 -14.41 14.84 -16.88
CA GLY A 138 -13.43 14.59 -17.93
C GLY A 138 -12.07 15.22 -17.65
N THR A 139 -11.68 15.34 -16.37
CA THR A 139 -10.43 15.99 -15.95
C THR A 139 -9.79 15.31 -14.75
N PHE A 140 -8.48 15.53 -14.56
CA PHE A 140 -7.78 15.12 -13.34
C PHE A 140 -8.02 16.16 -12.24
N LYS A 141 -8.61 15.75 -11.13
CA LYS A 141 -8.86 16.61 -9.98
C LYS A 141 -7.75 16.51 -8.94
N PRO A 142 -7.21 17.64 -8.46
CA PRO A 142 -6.19 17.64 -7.41
C PRO A 142 -6.74 17.09 -6.09
N ARG A 143 -5.88 16.99 -5.08
CA ARG A 143 -6.31 16.62 -3.73
C ARG A 143 -7.09 17.75 -3.07
N SER A 144 -8.02 17.38 -2.22
CA SER A 144 -8.72 18.33 -1.36
C SER A 144 -7.73 19.08 -0.46
N GLU A 145 -7.93 20.39 -0.34
CA GLU A 145 -7.11 21.30 0.46
C GLU A 145 -7.78 21.70 1.78
N LEU A 146 -8.82 20.97 2.19
CA LEU A 146 -9.52 21.23 3.45
C LEU A 146 -8.53 21.33 4.64
N PRO A 147 -8.78 22.21 5.62
CA PRO A 147 -7.84 22.46 6.72
C PRO A 147 -7.41 21.19 7.49
N VAL A 148 -8.28 20.19 7.58
CA VAL A 148 -7.96 18.91 8.24
C VAL A 148 -6.79 18.19 7.58
N TYR A 149 -6.70 18.24 6.24
CA TYR A 149 -5.64 17.56 5.51
C TYR A 149 -4.31 18.32 5.59
N GLN A 150 -4.33 19.61 5.90
CA GLN A 150 -3.11 20.41 6.12
C GLN A 150 -2.40 20.03 7.42
N ARG A 151 -3.09 19.34 8.34
CA ARG A 151 -2.51 18.82 9.58
C ARG A 151 -1.85 17.44 9.41
N GLN A 152 -2.01 16.81 8.25
CA GLN A 152 -1.41 15.51 7.95
C GLN A 152 -0.09 15.72 7.21
N ALA A 153 1.03 15.57 7.92
CA ALA A 153 2.37 15.70 7.34
C ALA A 153 2.58 14.75 6.15
N PHE A 154 2.11 13.50 6.30
CA PHE A 154 2.03 12.53 5.23
C PHE A 154 0.59 12.07 5.11
N ARG A 155 -0.08 12.56 4.07
CA ARG A 155 -1.41 12.11 3.72
C ARG A 155 -1.31 10.75 3.06
N GLU A 156 -2.28 9.87 3.31
CA GLU A 156 -2.43 8.63 2.55
C GLU A 156 -2.37 8.94 1.05
N SER A 157 -1.60 8.16 0.30
CA SER A 157 -1.29 8.43 -1.10
C SER A 157 -1.70 7.24 -1.97
N LEU A 158 -1.85 7.51 -3.26
CA LEU A 158 -2.07 6.49 -4.27
C LEU A 158 -0.86 6.42 -5.20
N LEU A 159 -0.66 5.27 -5.81
CA LEU A 159 0.33 5.08 -6.85
C LEU A 159 0.24 6.20 -7.91
N GLY A 160 1.40 6.70 -8.37
CA GLY A 160 1.47 7.70 -9.43
C GLY A 160 1.18 9.15 -9.00
N THR A 161 0.76 9.38 -7.74
CA THR A 161 0.48 10.75 -7.24
C THR A 161 1.73 11.58 -6.92
N GLY A 162 2.93 10.98 -6.98
CA GLY A 162 4.18 11.69 -6.68
C GLY A 162 4.33 12.08 -5.21
N ALA A 163 3.65 11.38 -4.29
CA ALA A 163 3.75 11.64 -2.86
C ALA A 163 5.19 11.48 -2.36
N ALA A 164 5.57 12.34 -1.40
CA ALA A 164 6.89 12.29 -0.79
C ALA A 164 7.07 10.98 -0.01
N ASP A 165 8.22 10.35 -0.17
CA ASP A 165 8.64 9.20 0.62
C ASP A 165 8.99 9.67 2.05
N PRO A 166 8.25 9.25 3.09
CA PRO A 166 8.46 9.79 4.43
C PRO A 166 9.86 9.53 4.98
N LEU A 167 10.47 8.37 4.70
CA LEU A 167 11.82 8.05 5.19
C LEU A 167 12.93 8.78 4.44
N LYS A 168 12.60 9.42 3.30
CA LYS A 168 13.52 10.31 2.56
C LYS A 168 13.18 11.79 2.74
N SER A 169 12.16 12.10 3.54
CA SER A 169 11.72 13.46 3.80
C SER A 169 12.42 14.06 5.02
N GLY A 170 12.34 15.38 5.13
CA GLY A 170 12.87 16.15 6.26
C GLY A 170 14.40 16.12 6.37
N THR A 171 14.88 16.57 7.52
CA THR A 171 16.32 16.64 7.84
C THR A 171 16.69 15.51 8.78
N GLU A 172 17.69 14.71 8.39
CA GLU A 172 18.24 13.66 9.24
C GLU A 172 19.09 14.29 10.36
N LEU A 173 18.83 13.86 11.60
CA LEU A 173 19.53 14.33 12.80
C LEU A 173 20.50 13.25 13.32
N PHE A 174 20.10 11.98 13.19
CA PHE A 174 20.92 10.82 13.53
C PHE A 174 20.39 9.60 12.77
N LYS A 175 21.27 8.65 12.47
CA LYS A 175 20.89 7.38 11.85
C LYS A 175 21.87 6.28 12.24
N ASN A 176 21.34 5.11 12.53
CA ASN A 176 22.09 3.86 12.56
C ASN A 176 21.41 2.83 11.62
N ASP A 177 21.81 1.57 11.70
CA ASP A 177 21.31 0.53 10.80
C ASP A 177 19.82 0.19 11.01
N GLU A 178 19.25 0.51 12.18
CA GLU A 178 17.91 0.07 12.58
C GLU A 178 16.96 1.21 12.95
N VAL A 179 17.44 2.45 13.04
CA VAL A 179 16.66 3.65 13.39
C VAL A 179 17.13 4.84 12.57
N ARG A 180 16.18 5.65 12.12
CA ARG A 180 16.39 7.00 11.61
C ARG A 180 15.74 8.03 12.54
N VAL A 181 16.50 9.03 12.96
CA VAL A 181 16.04 10.17 13.76
C VAL A 181 16.12 11.42 12.90
N TRP A 182 15.01 12.15 12.78
CA TRP A 182 14.86 13.21 11.79
C TRP A 182 13.82 14.25 12.23
N THR A 183 13.72 15.36 11.52
CA THR A 183 12.68 16.38 11.76
C THR A 183 12.11 16.89 10.45
N LEU A 184 10.83 17.24 10.44
CA LEU A 184 10.17 17.86 9.30
C LEU A 184 10.20 19.38 9.35
N ASP A 185 10.10 19.95 10.53
CA ASP A 185 9.83 21.37 10.76
C ASP A 185 10.86 22.06 11.66
N GLY A 186 11.88 21.31 12.11
CA GLY A 186 12.90 21.80 13.05
C GLY A 186 12.36 22.00 14.47
N LYS A 187 11.17 21.50 14.80
CA LYS A 187 10.53 21.65 16.12
C LYS A 187 10.23 20.32 16.79
N VAL A 188 9.84 19.31 16.03
CA VAL A 188 9.55 17.97 16.56
C VAL A 188 10.52 16.95 15.96
N VAL A 189 11.10 16.12 16.82
CA VAL A 189 11.93 14.98 16.41
C VAL A 189 11.02 13.80 16.09
N ILE A 190 11.35 13.07 15.04
CA ILE A 190 10.71 11.83 14.62
C ILE A 190 11.76 10.73 14.69
N ALA A 191 11.47 9.66 15.43
CA ALA A 191 12.26 8.43 15.41
C ALA A 191 11.48 7.35 14.67
N SER A 192 12.04 6.87 13.55
CA SER A 192 11.49 5.80 12.74
C SER A 192 12.36 4.57 12.88
N ILE A 193 11.79 3.48 13.37
CA ILE A 193 12.47 2.18 13.36
C ILE A 193 12.43 1.68 11.92
N THR A 194 13.57 1.23 11.41
CA THR A 194 13.73 0.71 10.03
C THR A 194 14.06 -0.78 10.01
N ALA A 195 14.26 -1.39 11.17
CA ALA A 195 14.39 -2.83 11.32
C ALA A 195 13.12 -3.56 10.85
N LYS A 196 13.28 -4.79 10.37
CA LYS A 196 12.16 -5.63 9.91
C LYS A 196 11.13 -5.81 11.02
N LEU A 197 9.86 -5.51 10.73
CA LEU A 197 8.73 -5.54 11.69
C LEU A 197 8.92 -4.62 12.91
N HIS A 198 9.84 -3.66 12.81
CA HIS A 198 10.25 -2.77 13.90
C HIS A 198 10.57 -3.53 15.20
N LEU A 199 11.27 -4.66 15.04
CA LEU A 199 11.76 -5.44 16.18
C LEU A 199 12.78 -4.62 16.97
N ILE A 200 12.65 -4.64 18.29
CA ILE A 200 13.46 -3.83 19.21
C ILE A 200 14.70 -4.63 19.59
N SER A 201 15.83 -4.28 18.99
CA SER A 201 17.16 -4.75 19.37
C SER A 201 17.88 -3.71 20.25
N PRO A 202 19.05 -4.04 20.82
CA PRO A 202 19.89 -3.04 21.47
C PRO A 202 20.23 -1.82 20.60
N ALA A 203 20.39 -1.98 19.27
CA ALA A 203 20.65 -0.88 18.36
C ALA A 203 19.43 0.05 18.17
N VAL A 204 18.22 -0.51 18.25
CA VAL A 204 16.98 0.30 18.31
C VAL A 204 16.93 1.07 19.62
N THR A 205 17.20 0.42 20.75
CA THR A 205 17.22 1.07 22.07
C THR A 205 18.21 2.23 22.10
N GLU A 206 19.44 2.03 21.61
CA GLU A 206 20.44 3.08 21.49
C GLU A 206 19.95 4.25 20.62
N GLY A 207 19.35 3.95 19.46
CA GLY A 207 18.82 4.97 18.57
C GLY A 207 17.68 5.78 19.20
N LEU A 208 16.80 5.13 19.96
CA LEU A 208 15.70 5.79 20.68
C LEU A 208 16.21 6.65 21.84
N LEU A 209 17.19 6.16 22.62
CA LEU A 209 17.85 6.96 23.65
C LEU A 209 18.52 8.20 23.05
N LYS A 210 19.19 8.05 21.89
CA LYS A 210 19.77 9.19 21.18
C LYS A 210 18.70 10.18 20.70
N ALA A 211 17.54 9.69 20.26
CA ALA A 211 16.42 10.54 19.87
C ALA A 211 15.88 11.35 21.06
N VAL A 212 15.80 10.75 22.25
CA VAL A 212 15.39 11.44 23.50
C VAL A 212 16.40 12.54 23.85
N GLU A 213 17.71 12.24 23.86
CA GLU A 213 18.75 13.23 24.13
C GLU A 213 18.67 14.43 23.17
N ILE A 214 18.52 14.17 21.87
CA ILE A 214 18.37 15.21 20.84
C ILE A 214 17.11 16.04 21.12
N ALA A 215 15.99 15.38 21.40
CA ALA A 215 14.71 16.06 21.62
C ALA A 215 14.75 16.98 22.85
N GLU A 216 15.28 16.51 23.98
CA GLU A 216 15.41 17.27 25.22
C GLU A 216 16.33 18.49 25.09
N GLY A 217 17.33 18.41 24.22
CA GLY A 217 18.30 19.49 24.04
C GLY A 217 17.76 20.71 23.28
N GLN A 218 17.02 20.50 22.19
CA GLN A 218 16.74 21.58 21.23
C GLN A 218 15.32 21.57 20.62
N TYR A 219 14.48 20.58 20.93
CA TYR A 219 13.19 20.38 20.26
C TYR A 219 12.03 20.41 21.27
N GLN A 220 10.81 20.51 20.75
CA GLN A 220 9.58 20.62 21.53
C GLN A 220 8.99 19.26 21.91
N GLY A 221 9.47 18.18 21.28
CA GLY A 221 9.01 16.83 21.55
C GLY A 221 9.59 15.80 20.59
N LEU A 222 9.29 14.54 20.91
CA LEU A 222 9.67 13.35 20.15
C LEU A 222 8.42 12.56 19.77
N VAL A 223 8.34 12.12 18.52
CA VAL A 223 7.33 11.20 18.01
C VAL A 223 8.03 9.94 17.51
N ILE A 224 7.60 8.76 17.97
CA ILE A 224 8.03 7.49 17.40
C ILE A 224 7.02 7.11 16.32
N TRP A 225 7.47 7.05 15.07
CA TRP A 225 6.58 6.81 13.94
C TRP A 225 7.33 6.23 12.74
N SER A 226 6.74 5.23 12.10
CA SER A 226 7.18 4.63 10.83
C SER A 226 6.03 4.68 9.81
N PRO A 227 6.31 4.82 8.49
CA PRO A 227 5.28 4.98 7.46
C PRO A 227 4.68 3.65 6.98
N ASP A 228 4.35 2.76 7.92
CA ASP A 228 3.68 1.48 7.65
C ASP A 228 2.75 1.10 8.81
N ASP A 229 1.97 0.03 8.62
CA ASP A 229 0.89 -0.37 9.54
C ASP A 229 1.40 -0.99 10.85
N VAL A 230 2.65 -1.46 10.88
CA VAL A 230 3.21 -2.12 12.06
C VAL A 230 3.87 -1.05 12.91
N PHE A 231 3.47 -0.93 14.18
CA PHE A 231 4.22 -0.09 15.12
C PHE A 231 5.49 -0.79 15.61
N SER A 232 5.34 -2.00 16.16
CA SER A 232 6.43 -2.90 16.54
C SER A 232 5.92 -4.32 16.80
N ALA A 233 6.69 -5.32 16.38
CA ALA A 233 6.49 -6.72 16.76
C ALA A 233 7.14 -7.09 18.12
N GLY A 234 7.67 -6.12 18.86
CA GLY A 234 8.28 -6.31 20.18
C GLY A 234 9.78 -6.62 20.10
N ALA A 235 10.29 -7.31 21.12
CA ALA A 235 11.72 -7.57 21.26
C ALA A 235 12.27 -8.46 20.13
N ASN A 236 13.48 -8.13 19.67
CA ASN A 236 14.24 -8.99 18.77
C ASN A 236 14.86 -10.16 19.56
N LEU A 237 14.10 -11.25 19.71
CA LEU A 237 14.55 -12.42 20.47
C LEU A 237 15.85 -13.02 19.94
N GLU A 238 16.07 -13.00 18.62
CA GLU A 238 17.30 -13.52 18.02
C GLU A 238 18.52 -12.74 18.48
N SER A 239 18.44 -11.40 18.54
CA SER A 239 19.53 -10.57 19.08
C SER A 239 19.78 -10.78 20.58
N LEU A 240 18.76 -11.21 21.33
CA LEU A 240 18.85 -11.43 22.77
C LEU A 240 19.28 -12.87 23.13
N MET A 241 19.23 -13.81 22.18
CA MET A 241 19.59 -15.22 22.40
C MET A 241 20.99 -15.42 22.99
N PRO A 242 22.06 -14.74 22.52
CA PRO A 242 23.40 -14.91 23.09
C PRO A 242 23.48 -14.50 24.57
N VAL A 243 22.82 -13.39 24.92
CA VAL A 243 22.76 -12.88 26.30
C VAL A 243 21.95 -13.83 27.18
N PHE A 244 20.79 -14.27 26.70
CA PHE A 244 19.95 -15.23 27.39
C PHE A 244 20.67 -16.57 27.64
N MET A 245 21.38 -17.10 26.64
CA MET A 245 22.15 -18.33 26.78
C MET A 245 23.28 -18.21 27.81
N LYS A 246 23.88 -17.02 27.94
CA LYS A 246 24.99 -16.77 28.86
C LYS A 246 24.54 -16.47 30.30
N MET A 247 23.44 -15.73 30.46
CA MET A 247 23.07 -15.13 31.75
C MET A 247 21.63 -15.47 32.21
N GLY A 248 20.91 -16.30 31.45
CA GLY A 248 19.51 -16.63 31.70
C GLY A 248 18.60 -15.41 31.60
N SER A 249 17.35 -15.55 32.07
CA SER A 249 16.36 -14.46 32.05
C SER A 249 16.79 -13.21 32.83
N LYS A 250 17.65 -13.36 33.84
CA LYS A 250 18.19 -12.24 34.62
C LYS A 250 19.18 -11.36 33.86
N GLY A 251 19.75 -11.89 32.76
CA GLY A 251 20.69 -11.16 31.91
C GLY A 251 20.07 -10.25 30.86
N ILE A 252 18.76 -10.37 30.62
CA ILE A 252 18.04 -9.53 29.63
C ILE A 252 17.71 -8.15 30.22
N ALA A 253 17.28 -8.09 31.48
CA ALA A 253 16.84 -6.86 32.13
C ALA A 253 17.86 -5.69 32.17
N PRO A 254 19.19 -5.92 32.25
CA PRO A 254 20.18 -4.85 32.17
C PRO A 254 20.41 -4.27 30.77
N GLU A 255 20.09 -5.02 29.70
CA GLU A 255 20.25 -4.55 28.31
C GLU A 255 19.02 -3.80 27.77
N GLU A 256 17.91 -3.81 28.52
CA GLU A 256 16.69 -3.06 28.20
C GLU A 256 16.67 -1.63 28.81
N LYS A 257 17.74 -1.19 29.48
CA LYS A 257 17.83 0.12 30.14
C LYS A 257 18.50 1.20 29.30
#